data_AF-A0A2K1Q3U1-F1
#
_entry.id   AF-A0A2K1Q3U1-F1
#
_cell.length_a   1.000
_cell.length_b   1.000
_cell.length_c   1.000
_cell.angle_alpha   90.00
_cell.angle_beta   90.00
_cell.angle_gamma   90.00
#
_symmetry.space_group_name_H-M   'P 1'
#
loop_
_entity.id
_entity.type
_entity.pdbx_description
1 polymer ?
#
loop_
_entity_poly.entity_id
_entity_poly.type
_entity_poly.pdbx_seq_one_letter_code
_entity_poly.pdbx_strand_id
1 'polypeptide(L)'
;MSDPIGYDVFLFPNAIEALGDAGKPYLKDGPTGTHIVCKDVDTSGVLTEMTLDMGDGKAIALMIPTNMVRMIVSSSSGAGSFGFGRRDATVEPGIPQP
;
A
#
# COMPACT_ATOMS: atom_id res chain seq x y z
N MET A 1 8.24 -17.86 5.58
CA MET A 1 8.27 -17.18 4.28
C MET A 1 7.01 -16.33 4.26
N SER A 2 7.12 -15.03 4.50
CA SER A 2 5.93 -14.18 4.66
C SER A 2 5.21 -14.04 3.32
N ASP A 3 3.93 -14.38 3.29
CA ASP A 3 3.05 -14.05 2.19
C ASP A 3 3.19 -12.55 1.86
N PRO A 4 3.27 -12.17 0.57
CA PRO A 4 3.30 -10.77 0.20
C PRO A 4 1.95 -10.16 0.60
N ILE A 5 1.95 -9.34 1.65
CA ILE A 5 0.82 -8.48 1.99
C ILE A 5 0.70 -7.49 0.82
N GLY A 6 -0.41 -7.54 0.11
CA GLY A 6 -0.82 -6.53 -0.87
C GLY A 6 -1.74 -5.51 -0.24
N TYR A 7 -1.91 -4.37 -0.90
CA TYR A 7 -2.84 -3.33 -0.52
C TYR A 7 -3.67 -2.88 -1.71
N ASP A 8 -4.98 -2.75 -1.47
CA ASP A 8 -5.94 -2.16 -2.39
C ASP A 8 -6.26 -0.74 -1.93
N VAL A 9 -5.83 0.24 -2.72
CA VAL A 9 -5.96 1.67 -2.43
C VAL A 9 -7.10 2.25 -3.27
N PHE A 10 -8.17 2.65 -2.60
CA PHE A 10 -9.33 3.28 -3.21
C PHE A 10 -9.16 4.79 -3.18
N LEU A 11 -9.40 5.42 -4.33
CA LEU A 11 -9.30 6.86 -4.51
C LEU A 11 -10.68 7.51 -4.51
N PHE A 12 -10.75 8.79 -4.16
CA PHE A 12 -11.96 9.58 -4.42
C PHE A 12 -12.12 9.83 -5.93
N PRO A 13 -13.35 10.05 -6.45
CA PRO A 13 -13.57 10.29 -7.88
C PRO A 13 -12.75 11.46 -8.45
N ASN A 14 -12.65 12.56 -7.71
CA ASN A 14 -11.85 13.72 -8.10
C ASN A 14 -10.35 13.41 -8.24
N ALA A 15 -9.84 12.42 -7.50
CA ALA A 15 -8.46 11.98 -7.61
C ALA A 15 -8.23 11.14 -8.87
N ILE A 16 -9.19 10.29 -9.23
CA ILE A 16 -9.16 9.52 -10.48
C ILE A 16 -9.18 10.48 -11.68
N GLU A 17 -10.01 11.53 -11.62
CA GLU A 17 -10.04 12.59 -12.63
C GLU A 17 -8.71 13.35 -12.71
N ALA A 18 -8.13 13.72 -11.55
CA ALA A 18 -6.86 14.45 -11.48
C ALA A 18 -5.66 13.63 -12.00
N LEU A 19 -5.66 12.31 -11.79
CA LEU A 19 -4.68 11.37 -12.34
C LEU A 19 -4.72 11.31 -13.88
N GLY A 20 -5.90 11.55 -14.47
CA GLY A 20 -6.12 11.59 -15.91
C GLY A 20 -5.60 10.34 -16.62
N ASP A 21 -5.12 10.51 -17.85
CA ASP A 21 -4.65 9.41 -18.69
C ASP A 21 -3.38 8.72 -18.16
N ALA A 22 -2.56 9.43 -17.37
CA ALA A 22 -1.33 8.89 -16.79
C ALA A 22 -1.59 7.86 -15.69
N GLY A 23 -2.71 7.96 -14.97
CA GLY A 23 -3.08 7.04 -13.90
C GLY A 23 -3.76 5.75 -14.37
N LYS A 24 -4.41 5.78 -15.55
CA LYS A 24 -5.14 4.64 -16.14
C LYS A 24 -4.41 3.30 -16.09
N PRO A 25 -3.11 3.17 -16.44
CA PRO A 25 -2.43 1.87 -16.41
C PRO A 25 -2.32 1.25 -15.00
N TYR A 26 -2.46 2.07 -13.94
CA TYR A 26 -2.32 1.63 -12.55
C TYR A 26 -3.66 1.37 -11.87
N LEU A 27 -4.75 1.85 -12.45
CA LEU A 27 -6.10 1.62 -11.94
C LEU A 27 -6.59 0.22 -12.34
N LYS A 28 -7.20 -0.46 -11.38
CA LYS A 28 -7.90 -1.73 -11.54
C LYS A 28 -9.37 -1.51 -11.25
N ASP A 29 -10.21 -1.95 -12.17
CA ASP A 29 -11.65 -2.01 -11.94
C ASP A 29 -12.01 -3.38 -11.37
N GLY A 30 -12.74 -3.37 -10.25
CA GLY A 30 -13.23 -4.57 -9.61
C GLY A 30 -14.67 -4.42 -9.12
N PRO A 31 -15.28 -5.50 -8.59
CA PRO A 31 -16.66 -5.47 -8.08
C PRO A 31 -16.89 -4.45 -6.96
N THR A 32 -15.82 -4.09 -6.24
CA THR A 32 -15.82 -3.11 -5.14
C THR A 32 -15.50 -1.69 -5.59
N GLY A 33 -15.25 -1.48 -6.89
CA GLY A 33 -14.92 -0.19 -7.50
C GLY A 33 -13.46 -0.11 -7.99
N THR A 34 -13.13 1.05 -8.55
CA THR A 34 -11.79 1.35 -9.07
C THR A 34 -10.79 1.56 -7.93
N HIS A 35 -9.67 0.85 -7.96
CA HIS A 35 -8.62 0.89 -6.94
C HIS A 35 -7.23 0.70 -7.56
N ILE A 36 -6.18 0.97 -6.79
CA ILE A 36 -4.78 0.69 -7.14
C ILE A 36 -4.31 -0.47 -6.27
N VAL A 37 -3.70 -1.48 -6.91
CA VAL A 37 -3.07 -2.60 -6.18
C VAL A 37 -1.59 -2.30 -6.02
N CYS A 38 -1.09 -2.34 -4.79
CA CYS A 38 0.32 -2.10 -4.48
C CYS A 38 0.85 -3.10 -3.44
N LYS A 39 2.18 -3.23 -3.39
CA LYS A 39 2.88 -4.14 -2.49
C LYS A 39 3.16 -3.52 -1.12
N ASP A 40 3.39 -2.21 -1.09
CA ASP A 40 3.67 -1.47 0.14
C ASP A 40 3.05 -0.08 0.03
N VAL A 41 2.63 0.46 1.17
CA VAL A 41 2.00 1.77 1.28
C VAL A 41 2.51 2.50 2.53
N ASP A 42 2.99 3.72 2.34
CA ASP A 42 3.39 4.64 3.40
C ASP A 42 2.44 5.86 3.41
N THR A 43 1.93 6.19 4.59
CA THR A 43 0.98 7.30 4.82
C THR A 43 1.51 8.30 5.85
N SER A 44 2.80 8.23 6.19
CA SER A 44 3.42 9.09 7.20
C SER A 44 3.61 10.55 6.74
N GLY A 45 3.57 10.80 5.43
CA GLY A 45 3.78 12.11 4.82
C GLY A 45 2.51 12.82 4.32
N VAL A 46 2.72 13.90 3.55
CA VAL A 46 1.65 14.64 2.82
C VAL A 46 1.19 13.88 1.58
N LEU A 47 2.07 13.03 1.05
CA LEU A 47 1.79 12.12 -0.04
C LEU A 47 1.70 10.71 0.54
N THR A 48 0.71 9.97 0.08
CA THR A 48 0.67 8.53 0.22
C THR A 48 1.61 7.94 -0.83
N GLU A 49 2.65 7.27 -0.35
CA GLU A 49 3.65 6.62 -1.19
C GLU A 49 3.28 5.15 -1.36
N MET A 50 3.21 4.68 -2.59
CA MET A 50 2.85 3.30 -2.91
C MET A 50 3.93 2.68 -3.77
N THR A 51 4.28 1.43 -3.48
CA THR A 51 5.19 0.65 -4.31
C THR A 51 4.39 -0.34 -5.15
N LEU A 52 4.33 -0.15 -6.46
CA LEU A 52 3.62 -1.03 -7.38
C LEU A 52 4.61 -1.99 -8.04
N ASP A 53 4.30 -3.28 -8.03
CA ASP A 53 5.04 -4.30 -8.75
C ASP A 53 4.56 -4.33 -10.21
N MET A 54 5.45 -4.05 -11.16
CA MET A 54 5.15 -4.04 -12.59
C MET A 54 5.48 -5.39 -13.25
N GLY A 55 5.95 -6.38 -12.49
CA GLY A 55 6.49 -7.63 -13.02
C GLY A 55 7.96 -7.50 -13.44
N ASP A 56 8.58 -8.63 -13.78
CA ASP A 56 9.98 -8.72 -14.26
C ASP A 56 11.03 -8.05 -13.35
N GLY A 57 10.76 -8.04 -12.04
CA GLY A 57 11.64 -7.41 -11.05
C GLY A 57 11.62 -5.88 -11.08
N LYS A 58 10.72 -5.27 -11.86
CA LYS A 58 10.55 -3.82 -11.93
C LYS A 58 9.46 -3.39 -10.96
N ALA A 59 9.81 -2.50 -10.05
CA ALA A 59 8.86 -1.79 -9.20
C ALA A 59 8.88 -0.31 -9.54
N ILE A 60 7.74 0.36 -9.35
CA ILE A 60 7.64 1.82 -9.42
C ILE A 60 7.11 2.37 -8.10
N ALA A 61 7.56 3.57 -7.77
CA ALA A 61 6.99 4.36 -6.68
C ALA A 61 5.93 5.32 -7.27
N LEU A 62 4.69 5.21 -6.78
CA LEU A 62 3.59 6.11 -7.11
C LEU A 62 3.25 6.93 -5.88
N MET A 63 3.24 8.26 -6.03
CA MET A 63 2.90 9.19 -4.96
C MET A 63 1.61 9.91 -5.30
N ILE A 64 0.66 9.90 -4.37
CA ILE A 64 -0.62 10.61 -4.50
C ILE A 64 -0.86 11.42 -3.22
N PRO A 65 -1.39 12.65 -3.29
CA PRO A 65 -1.79 13.40 -2.09
C PRO A 65 -2.68 12.57 -1.16
N THR A 66 -2.37 12.55 0.14
CA THR A 66 -3.09 11.69 1.09
C THR A 66 -4.59 12.02 1.16
N ASN A 67 -4.97 13.28 0.95
CA ASN A 67 -6.37 13.72 0.90
C ASN A 67 -7.16 13.21 -0.33
N MET A 68 -6.48 12.61 -1.31
CA MET A 68 -7.08 11.99 -2.49
C MET A 68 -7.37 10.50 -2.29
N VAL A 69 -6.83 9.90 -1.23
CA VAL A 69 -7.06 8.51 -0.88
C VAL A 69 -8.31 8.40 -0.01
N ARG A 70 -9.26 7.58 -0.44
CA ARG A 70 -10.52 7.32 0.27
C ARG A 70 -10.36 6.24 1.33
N MET A 71 -9.67 5.16 0.98
CA MET A 71 -9.56 3.98 1.83
C MET A 71 -8.38 3.11 1.37
N ILE A 72 -7.69 2.48 2.32
CA ILE A 72 -6.63 1.51 2.05
C ILE A 72 -7.04 0.20 2.72
N VAL A 73 -7.04 -0.89 1.95
CA VAL A 73 -7.37 -2.23 2.44
C VAL A 73 -6.14 -3.11 2.29
N SER A 74 -5.68 -3.74 3.38
CA SER A 74 -4.63 -4.76 3.28
C SER A 74 -5.24 -6.08 2.82
N SER A 75 -4.81 -6.59 1.67
CA SER A 75 -5.11 -7.91 1.17
C SER A 75 -3.95 -8.86 1.50
N SER A 76 -4.14 -9.71 2.52
CA SER A 76 -3.23 -10.82 2.81
C SER A 76 -3.75 -12.09 2.16
N SER A 77 -2.89 -12.80 1.40
CA SER A 77 -3.13 -14.19 0.98
C SER A 77 -2.83 -15.22 2.08
N GLY A 78 -2.48 -14.80 3.30
CA GLY A 78 -2.09 -15.69 4.40
C GLY A 78 -2.69 -15.32 5.76
N ALA A 79 -3.01 -16.36 6.54
CA ALA A 79 -3.48 -16.26 7.92
C ALA A 79 -2.35 -15.82 8.85
N GLY A 80 -2.31 -14.54 9.21
CA GLY A 80 -1.47 -14.08 10.33
C GLY A 80 -0.92 -12.67 10.15
N SER A 81 -1.41 -11.76 10.98
CA SER A 81 -1.02 -10.35 11.13
C SER A 81 -1.72 -9.36 10.19
N PHE A 82 -2.90 -8.94 10.63
CA PHE A 82 -3.63 -7.77 10.12
C PHE A 82 -3.40 -6.61 11.11
N GLY A 83 -2.92 -5.45 10.65
CA GLY A 83 -2.85 -4.23 11.47
C GLY A 83 -1.71 -3.25 11.11
N PHE A 84 -1.90 -1.96 11.43
CA PHE A 84 -0.89 -0.90 11.35
C PHE A 84 0.06 -0.89 12.57
N GLY A 85 0.44 -2.09 13.04
CA GLY A 85 1.34 -2.21 14.18
C GLY A 85 2.68 -1.59 13.83
N ARG A 86 3.16 -0.65 14.67
CA ARG A 86 4.58 -0.23 14.65
C ARG A 86 5.41 -1.49 14.47
N ARG A 87 6.25 -1.53 13.43
CA ARG A 87 7.35 -2.50 13.36
C ARG A 87 8.19 -2.19 14.59
N ASP A 88 7.93 -2.89 15.70
CA ASP A 88 8.70 -2.75 16.91
C ASP A 88 10.14 -3.03 16.49
N ALA A 89 10.98 -2.01 16.65
CA ALA A 89 12.39 -2.12 16.38
C ALA A 89 12.90 -3.36 17.11
N THR A 90 13.55 -4.25 16.37
CA THR A 90 14.37 -5.34 16.85
C THR A 90 14.66 -5.25 18.35
N VAL A 91 13.91 -5.98 19.18
CA VAL A 91 14.41 -6.33 20.51
C VAL A 91 15.56 -7.28 20.25
N GLU A 92 16.77 -6.73 20.16
CA GLU A 92 17.98 -7.51 20.38
C GLU A 92 17.81 -8.23 21.72
N PRO A 93 17.98 -9.56 21.81
CA PRO A 93 17.94 -10.27 23.07
C PRO A 93 19.06 -9.77 23.98
N GLY A 94 18.71 -8.78 24.80
CA GLY A 94 19.54 -8.24 25.86
C GLY A 94 19.78 -9.28 26.93
N ILE A 95 21.07 -9.45 27.21
CA ILE A 95 21.72 -10.11 28.34
C ILE A 95 20.86 -10.09 29.62
N PRO A 96 20.68 -11.22 30.33
CA PRO A 96 20.00 -11.21 31.61
C PRO A 96 20.84 -10.47 32.67
N GLN A 97 20.20 -9.58 33.41
CA GLN A 97 20.71 -9.00 34.66
C GLN A 97 19.63 -9.14 35.75
N PRO A 98 20.01 -9.16 37.04
CA PRO A 98 20.89 -10.09 37.74
C PRO A 98 20.16 -11.34 38.28
#